data_AF-A0A516NFL8-F1
#
_entry.id   AF-A0A516NFL8-F1
#
_cell.length_a   1.000
_cell.length_b   1.000
_cell.length_c   1.000
_cell.angle_alpha   90.00
_cell.angle_beta   90.00
_cell.angle_gamma   90.00
#
_symmetry.space_group_name_H-M   'P 1'
#
loop_
_entity.id
_entity.type
_entity.pdbx_description
1 polymer ?
#
loop_
_entity_poly.entity_id
_entity_poly.type
_entity_poly.pdbx_seq_one_letter_code
_entity_poly.pdbx_strand_id
1 'polypeptide(L)'
;MAASVLVTAPDAAARVTGLHASPGLSWGPTQQYGTNCTYTLTATVDDAAPVSFYDFDPSTVFSPSNYIQPVDGVATVQWTPTNPGWHRIVAYQTSEGGPAINLEVGTGINTGSACLVLP
;
A
#
# COMPACT_ATOMS: atom_id res chain seq x y z
N MET A 1 44.46 12.63 -27.87
CA MET A 1 43.52 11.52 -27.57
C MET A 1 42.52 12.06 -26.57
N ALA A 2 41.24 12.16 -26.94
CA ALA A 2 40.20 12.71 -26.07
C ALA A 2 39.46 11.55 -25.40
N ALA A 3 39.47 11.51 -24.07
CA ALA A 3 38.74 10.53 -23.27
C ALA A 3 37.33 11.05 -23.02
N SER A 4 36.35 10.44 -23.66
CA SER A 4 34.92 10.72 -23.42
C SER A 4 34.51 10.03 -22.11
N VAL A 5 34.19 10.82 -21.09
CA VAL A 5 33.59 10.32 -19.85
C VAL A 5 32.11 10.04 -20.12
N LEU A 6 31.73 8.77 -20.13
CA LEU A 6 30.32 8.35 -20.11
C LEU A 6 29.78 8.63 -18.71
N VAL A 7 29.05 9.73 -18.56
CA VAL A 7 28.23 9.99 -17.37
C VAL A 7 27.03 9.05 -17.44
N THR A 8 27.04 7.98 -16.64
CA THR A 8 25.81 7.22 -16.34
C THR A 8 24.98 8.12 -15.43
N ALA A 9 24.01 8.84 -15.99
CA ALA A 9 23.01 9.51 -15.17
C ALA A 9 22.31 8.43 -14.32
N PRO A 10 22.12 8.62 -13.01
CA PRO A 10 21.22 7.75 -12.27
C PRO A 10 19.85 7.84 -12.95
N ASP A 11 19.29 6.71 -13.35
CA ASP A 11 17.89 6.64 -13.73
C ASP A 11 17.11 7.16 -12.52
N ALA A 12 16.57 8.38 -12.61
CA ALA A 12 15.57 8.89 -11.69
C ALA A 12 14.26 8.16 -12.00
N ALA A 13 14.26 6.84 -11.85
CA ALA A 13 13.07 6.03 -11.88
C ALA A 13 12.34 6.32 -10.56
N ALA A 14 11.17 6.94 -10.65
CA ALA A 14 10.31 7.13 -9.49
C ALA A 14 9.81 5.77 -9.03
N ARG A 15 10.43 5.22 -7.98
CA ARG A 15 10.23 3.85 -7.54
C ARG A 15 9.62 3.81 -6.15
N VAL A 16 8.57 3.00 -6.03
CA VAL A 16 8.13 2.52 -4.72
C VAL A 16 9.12 1.48 -4.22
N THR A 17 9.80 1.80 -3.13
CA THR A 17 10.86 0.99 -2.55
C THR A 17 10.34 0.01 -1.49
N GLY A 18 9.20 0.31 -0.88
CA GLY A 18 8.56 -0.50 0.16
C GLY A 18 7.06 -0.27 0.23
N LEU A 19 6.33 -1.29 0.68
CA LEU A 19 4.90 -1.22 0.94
C LEU A 19 4.58 -2.02 2.21
N HIS A 20 3.82 -1.41 3.13
CA HIS A 20 3.45 -2.01 4.40
C HIS A 20 2.00 -1.68 4.76
N ALA A 21 1.31 -2.61 5.41
CA ALA A 21 -0.04 -2.44 5.91
C ALA A 21 -0.07 -2.58 7.44
N SER A 22 -0.44 -1.50 8.13
CA SER A 22 -0.58 -1.52 9.59
C SER A 22 -1.95 -2.08 10.00
N PRO A 23 -2.00 -3.17 10.79
CA PRO A 23 -3.27 -3.74 11.27
C PRO A 23 -3.93 -2.88 12.35
N GLY A 24 -3.23 -1.91 12.95
CA GLY A 24 -3.76 -1.06 14.02
C GLY A 24 -4.23 -1.87 15.23
N LEU A 25 -5.45 -1.60 15.72
CA LEU A 25 -6.09 -2.33 16.83
C LEU A 25 -6.90 -3.56 16.36
N SER A 26 -6.56 -4.11 15.20
CA SER A 26 -7.20 -5.32 14.68
C SER A 26 -6.61 -6.59 15.29
N TRP A 27 -7.47 -7.54 15.64
CA TRP A 27 -7.07 -8.78 16.29
C TRP A 27 -7.98 -9.94 15.85
N GLY A 28 -7.37 -11.12 15.71
CA GLY A 28 -8.05 -12.34 15.32
C GLY A 28 -7.17 -13.56 15.59
N PRO A 29 -7.75 -14.77 15.68
CA PRO A 29 -7.02 -15.99 15.99
C PRO A 29 -6.10 -16.45 14.84
N THR A 30 -6.44 -16.08 13.61
CA THR A 30 -5.78 -16.54 12.37
C THR A 30 -5.39 -15.39 11.44
N GLN A 31 -6.24 -14.37 11.33
CA GLN A 31 -5.99 -13.21 10.47
C GLN A 31 -5.96 -11.90 11.27
N GLN A 32 -5.17 -10.95 10.78
CA GLN A 32 -5.01 -9.62 11.37
C GLN A 32 -5.79 -8.53 10.64
N TYR A 33 -6.40 -8.87 9.50
CA TYR A 33 -7.20 -7.95 8.69
C TYR A 33 -8.61 -8.53 8.51
N GLY A 34 -9.61 -7.68 8.59
CA GLY A 34 -11.02 -8.02 8.56
C GLY A 34 -11.79 -7.06 7.66
N THR A 35 -12.88 -7.56 7.08
CA THR A 35 -13.78 -6.74 6.27
C THR A 35 -14.40 -5.57 7.03
N ASN A 36 -14.68 -4.48 6.31
CA ASN A 36 -15.29 -3.24 6.82
C ASN A 36 -14.48 -2.53 7.90
N CYS A 37 -13.20 -2.89 8.06
CA CYS A 37 -12.27 -2.24 8.95
C CYS A 37 -11.22 -1.47 8.13
N THR A 38 -10.80 -0.33 8.65
CA THR A 38 -9.87 0.56 7.94
C THR A 38 -8.46 0.36 8.46
N TYR A 39 -7.53 0.17 7.52
CA TYR A 39 -6.12 -0.08 7.77
C TYR A 39 -5.28 0.98 7.08
N THR A 40 -4.13 1.31 7.65
CA THR A 40 -3.21 2.28 7.04
C THR A 40 -2.17 1.57 6.20
N LEU A 41 -2.16 1.84 4.90
CA LEU A 41 -1.08 1.47 4.01
C LEU A 41 -0.03 2.58 3.97
N THR A 42 1.23 2.18 4.00
CA THR A 42 2.39 3.07 3.92
C THR A 42 3.29 2.58 2.79
N ALA A 43 3.48 3.42 1.78
CA ALA A 43 4.46 3.21 0.73
C ALA A 43 5.68 4.10 0.98
N THR A 44 6.88 3.52 0.88
CA THR A 44 8.15 4.25 0.90
C THR A 44 8.62 4.41 -0.54
N VAL A 45 9.12 5.60 -0.88
CA VAL A 45 9.51 5.98 -2.24
C VAL A 45 10.86 6.67 -2.24
N ASP A 46 11.57 6.62 -3.36
CA ASP A 46 12.85 7.32 -3.57
C ASP A 46 12.72 8.61 -4.41
N ASP A 47 11.53 8.87 -4.95
CA ASP A 47 11.20 10.09 -5.70
C ASP A 47 9.95 10.79 -5.15
N ALA A 48 9.80 12.09 -5.48
CA ALA A 48 8.68 12.92 -5.06
C ALA A 48 7.42 12.78 -5.95
N ALA A 49 7.44 11.90 -6.96
CA ALA A 49 6.28 11.65 -7.81
C ALA A 49 5.06 11.15 -7.01
N PRO A 50 3.83 11.49 -7.44
CA PRO A 50 2.63 11.00 -6.79
C PRO A 50 2.52 9.47 -6.83
N VAL A 51 2.03 8.88 -5.74
CA VAL A 51 1.84 7.45 -5.55
C VAL A 51 0.36 7.08 -5.73
N SER A 52 0.05 6.04 -6.48
CA SER A 52 -1.27 5.43 -6.47
C SER A 52 -1.22 4.05 -5.81
N PHE A 53 -2.23 3.75 -5.00
CA PHE A 53 -2.39 2.43 -4.39
C PHE A 53 -3.45 1.65 -5.15
N TYR A 54 -3.22 0.35 -5.32
CA TYR A 54 -4.11 -0.53 -6.03
C TYR A 54 -4.21 -1.87 -5.30
N ASP A 55 -5.44 -2.34 -5.15
CA ASP A 55 -5.74 -3.70 -4.74
C ASP A 55 -6.29 -4.44 -5.96
N PHE A 56 -5.81 -5.66 -6.18
CA PHE A 56 -6.31 -6.49 -7.28
C PHE A 56 -7.70 -7.06 -7.00
N ASP A 57 -8.15 -7.04 -5.73
CA ASP A 57 -9.56 -7.28 -5.42
C ASP A 57 -10.37 -5.97 -5.56
N PRO A 58 -11.43 -5.94 -6.37
CA PRO A 58 -12.24 -4.73 -6.56
C PRO A 58 -13.11 -4.38 -5.34
N SER A 59 -13.22 -5.26 -4.36
CA SER A 59 -14.04 -5.10 -3.15
C SER A 59 -13.22 -4.40 -2.06
N THR A 60 -12.72 -3.21 -2.36
CA THR A 60 -12.00 -2.37 -1.41
C THR A 60 -12.31 -0.89 -1.61
N VAL A 61 -12.07 -0.10 -0.56
CA VAL A 61 -12.18 1.34 -0.58
C VAL A 61 -10.86 1.95 -0.12
N PHE A 62 -10.32 2.86 -0.94
CA PHE A 62 -9.16 3.67 -0.57
C PHE A 62 -9.60 5.08 -0.16
N SER A 63 -9.03 5.61 0.92
CA SER A 63 -9.25 6.98 1.37
C SER A 63 -7.94 7.68 1.72
N PRO A 64 -7.57 8.76 1.01
CA PRO A 64 -8.26 9.27 -0.17
C PRO A 64 -8.03 8.35 -1.40
N SER A 65 -8.95 8.38 -2.38
CA SER A 65 -8.94 7.44 -3.53
C SER A 65 -8.11 7.92 -4.73
N ASN A 66 -7.38 9.03 -4.58
CA ASN A 66 -6.60 9.66 -5.64
C ASN A 66 -5.09 9.43 -5.43
N TYR A 67 -4.28 10.04 -6.30
CA TYR A 67 -2.84 10.06 -6.15
C TYR A 67 -2.43 10.76 -4.84
N ILE A 68 -1.55 10.11 -4.10
CA ILE A 68 -0.99 10.57 -2.82
C ILE A 68 0.36 11.21 -3.08
N GLN A 69 0.50 12.48 -2.71
CA GLN A 69 1.82 13.12 -2.74
C GLN A 69 2.65 12.58 -1.57
N PRO A 70 3.83 11.96 -1.83
CA PRO A 70 4.70 11.53 -0.75
C PRO A 70 5.26 12.74 0.01
N VAL A 71 5.35 12.62 1.34
CA VAL A 71 5.98 13.59 2.24
C VAL A 71 7.15 12.87 2.90
N ASP A 72 8.35 13.45 2.82
CA ASP A 72 9.59 12.86 3.35
C ASP A 72 9.85 11.41 2.86
N GLY A 73 9.53 11.14 1.60
CA GLY A 73 9.70 9.81 0.99
C GLY A 73 8.63 8.79 1.39
N VAL A 74 7.52 9.23 1.97
CA VAL A 74 6.45 8.36 2.46
C VAL A 74 5.08 8.82 1.95
N ALA A 75 4.32 7.90 1.36
CA ALA A 75 2.92 8.09 1.01
C ALA A 75 2.03 7.16 1.85
N THR A 76 0.93 7.68 2.39
CA THR A 76 0.01 6.92 3.23
C THR A 76 -1.42 7.01 2.73
N VAL A 77 -2.15 5.90 2.76
CA VAL A 77 -3.57 5.83 2.40
C VAL A 77 -4.31 4.91 3.37
N GLN A 78 -5.59 5.17 3.60
CA GLN A 78 -6.47 4.25 4.29
C GLN A 78 -7.04 3.23 3.31
N TRP A 79 -7.01 1.95 3.66
CA TRP A 79 -7.49 0.82 2.88
C TRP A 79 -8.54 0.07 3.70
N THR A 80 -9.73 -0.11 3.13
CA THR A 80 -10.86 -0.79 3.77
C THR A 80 -11.35 -1.91 2.85
N PRO A 81 -10.96 -3.18 3.09
CA PRO A 81 -11.50 -4.30 2.34
C PRO A 81 -12.97 -4.54 2.71
N THR A 82 -13.81 -4.88 1.75
CA THR A 82 -15.25 -5.14 1.96
C THR A 82 -15.64 -6.60 1.80
N ASN A 83 -14.75 -7.43 1.25
CA ASN A 83 -14.94 -8.87 1.05
C ASN A 83 -13.77 -9.67 1.66
N PRO A 84 -13.99 -10.86 2.24
CA PRO A 84 -12.88 -11.68 2.73
C PRO A 84 -12.16 -12.39 1.57
N GLY A 85 -10.90 -12.74 1.79
CA GLY A 85 -10.06 -13.42 0.83
C GLY A 85 -8.64 -12.86 0.76
N TRP A 86 -7.90 -13.26 -0.27
CA TRP A 86 -6.56 -12.76 -0.53
C TRP A 86 -6.60 -11.42 -1.28
N HIS A 87 -6.06 -10.38 -0.64
CA HIS A 87 -5.87 -9.07 -1.22
C HIS A 87 -4.41 -8.89 -1.60
N ARG A 88 -4.17 -8.70 -2.90
CA ARG A 88 -2.84 -8.37 -3.41
C ARG A 88 -2.80 -6.87 -3.64
N ILE A 89 -1.96 -6.17 -2.89
CA ILE A 89 -1.88 -4.72 -2.91
C ILE A 89 -0.52 -4.30 -3.46
N VAL A 90 -0.54 -3.31 -4.36
CA VAL A 90 0.64 -2.72 -4.98
C VAL A 90 0.50 -1.20 -4.93
N ALA A 91 1.62 -0.50 -4.74
CA ALA A 91 1.71 0.93 -4.94
C ALA A 91 2.53 1.21 -6.20
N TYR A 92 2.12 2.22 -6.97
CA TYR A 92 2.74 2.63 -8.21
C TYR A 92 3.21 4.08 -8.09
N GLN A 93 4.39 4.36 -8.63
CA GLN A 93 4.82 5.72 -8.94
C GLN A 93 4.98 5.84 -10.44
N THR A 94 4.35 6.85 -11.05
CA THR A 94 4.32 7.04 -12.50
C THR A 94 3.80 5.79 -13.24
N SER A 95 4.67 5.01 -13.89
CA SER A 95 4.37 3.72 -14.53
C SER A 95 5.09 2.52 -13.88
N GLU A 96 5.90 2.76 -12.85
CA GLU A 96 6.66 1.71 -12.17
C GLU A 96 5.89 1.18 -10.96
N GLY A 97 5.63 -0.13 -10.96
CA GLY A 97 5.01 -0.82 -9.85
C GLY A 97 6.03 -1.21 -8.78
N GLY A 98 5.69 -0.94 -7.53
CA GLY A 98 6.47 -1.32 -6.36
C GLY A 98 6.35 -2.79 -5.96
N PRO A 99 6.95 -3.14 -4.80
CA PRO A 99 6.71 -4.44 -4.17
C PRO A 99 5.22 -4.64 -3.87
N ALA A 100 4.74 -5.86 -4.12
CA ALA A 100 3.39 -6.28 -3.78
C ALA A 100 3.37 -6.88 -2.37
N ILE A 101 2.31 -6.58 -1.61
CA ILE A 101 1.98 -7.31 -0.38
C ILE A 101 0.74 -8.15 -0.61
N ASN A 102 0.70 -9.34 0.00
CA ASN A 102 -0.47 -10.21 -0.02
C ASN A 102 -1.00 -10.31 1.41
N LEU A 103 -2.24 -9.90 1.62
CA LEU A 103 -2.90 -9.91 2.92
C LEU A 103 -4.11 -10.82 2.84
N GLU A 104 -4.26 -11.70 3.82
CA GLU A 104 -5.47 -12.50 3.97
C GLU A 104 -6.44 -11.75 4.87
N VAL A 105 -7.61 -11.42 4.33
CA VAL A 105 -8.69 -10.70 5.00
C VAL A 105 -9.77 -11.68 5.42
N GLY A 106 -10.04 -11.74 6.71
CA GLY A 106 -11.15 -12.49 7.28
C GLY A 106 -12.46 -11.70 7.35
N THR A 107 -13.48 -12.31 7.92
CA THR A 107 -14.72 -11.58 8.23
C THR A 107 -14.48 -10.69 9.45
N GLY A 108 -14.55 -9.36 9.25
CA GLY A 108 -14.30 -8.38 10.29
C GLY A 108 -15.59 -7.86 10.94
N ILE A 109 -15.55 -7.68 12.25
CA ILE A 109 -16.54 -6.92 13.02
C ILE A 109 -15.87 -5.61 13.44
N ASN A 110 -16.29 -4.51 12.81
CA ASN A 110 -15.82 -3.17 13.17
C ASN A 110 -16.50 -2.72 14.47
N THR A 111 -15.71 -2.58 15.53
CA THR A 111 -16.18 -2.15 16.87
C THR A 111 -16.00 -0.66 17.11
N GLY A 112 -15.73 0.12 16.06
CA GLY A 112 -15.45 1.55 16.10
C GLY A 112 -13.95 1.85 16.08
N SER A 113 -13.23 1.45 17.12
CA SER A 113 -11.77 1.69 17.24
C SER A 113 -10.91 0.46 16.98
N ALA A 114 -11.50 -0.74 17.06
CA ALA A 114 -10.83 -2.01 16.86
C ALA A 114 -11.60 -2.89 15.86
N CYS A 115 -10.91 -3.85 15.27
CA CYS A 115 -11.51 -4.84 14.38
C CYS A 115 -11.33 -6.23 14.97
N LEU A 116 -12.44 -6.94 15.19
CA LEU A 116 -12.40 -8.36 15.54
C LEU A 116 -12.50 -9.18 14.26
N VAL A 117 -11.50 -10.01 13.98
CA VAL A 117 -11.51 -10.91 12.83
C VAL A 117 -11.93 -12.31 13.28
N LEU A 118 -12.97 -12.83 12.64
CA LEU A 118 -13.48 -14.18 12.89
C LEU A 118 -12.56 -15.25 12.27
N PRO A 119 -12.43 -16.43 12.89
CA PRO A 119 -11.61 -17.54 12.38
C PRO A 119 -12.08 -18.07 11.02
#